data_AF-A0A151E5Q9-F1
#
_entry.id   AF-A0A151E5Q9-F1
#
_cell.length_a   1.000
_cell.length_b   1.000
_cell.length_c   1.000
_cell.angle_alpha   90.00
_cell.angle_beta   90.00
_cell.angle_gamma   90.00
#
_symmetry.space_group_name_H-M   'P 1'
#
loop_
_entity.id
_entity.type
_entity.pdbx_description
1 polymer ?
#
loop_
_entity_poly.entity_id
_entity_poly.type
_entity_poly.pdbx_seq_one_letter_code
_entity_poly.pdbx_strand_id
1 'polypeptide(L)'
;MTSKKPRKQRYILYNAPLHKKRKWISSHLAENLLLKYDRRSVPVVKGDTVKIMRGSFRGHEDKIVKVNVRDQTVEVEGVTITTAKGTKIAKPIHASTLLITKLNVTDKWRRQKLQSGLSETAKKEIEKEAVEQLKVMEEEKKAAEEAAKAEEKLKEEAKEPTKEKETEKTLEKETIEPEEEIVKETTEKKIEEQPKKKSTAKKTPSKNIAKKEKKEGEP
;
A
#
# COMPACT_ATOMS: atom_id res chain seq x y z
N MET A 1 -15.18 31.18 16.98
CA MET A 1 -14.83 32.41 16.24
C MET A 1 -13.83 32.07 15.14
N THR A 2 -14.18 32.25 13.87
CA THR A 2 -13.30 31.95 12.72
C THR A 2 -12.56 33.22 12.32
N SER A 3 -11.22 33.15 12.15
CA SER A 3 -10.45 34.31 11.69
C SER A 3 -10.79 34.65 10.24
N LYS A 4 -11.05 35.93 9.93
CA LYS A 4 -11.26 36.41 8.54
C LYS A 4 -9.98 36.43 7.69
N LYS A 5 -8.79 36.33 8.30
CA LYS A 5 -7.50 36.46 7.60
C LYS A 5 -7.16 35.16 6.85
N PRO A 6 -7.05 35.16 5.50
CA PRO A 6 -6.77 33.94 4.74
C PRO A 6 -5.43 33.28 5.10
N ARG A 7 -4.43 34.09 5.47
CA ARG A 7 -3.12 33.60 5.94
C ARG A 7 -3.25 32.74 7.21
N LYS A 8 -4.07 33.18 8.17
CA LYS A 8 -4.29 32.44 9.42
C LYS A 8 -5.08 31.15 9.18
N GLN A 9 -6.06 31.18 8.28
CA GLN A 9 -6.84 29.98 7.92
C GLN A 9 -5.97 28.90 7.27
N ARG A 10 -5.12 29.27 6.30
CA ARG A 10 -4.16 28.35 5.67
C ARG A 10 -3.19 27.75 6.68
N TYR A 11 -2.64 28.60 7.56
CA TYR A 11 -1.73 28.14 8.62
C TYR A 11 -2.39 27.07 9.52
N ILE A 12 -3.65 27.27 9.90
CA ILE A 12 -4.41 26.29 10.71
C ILE A 12 -4.57 24.95 9.97
N LEU A 13 -4.89 24.97 8.67
CA LEU A 13 -5.06 23.74 7.88
C LEU A 13 -3.77 22.93 7.79
N TYR A 14 -2.65 23.58 7.49
CA TYR A 14 -1.36 22.90 7.34
C TYR A 14 -0.84 22.33 8.67
N ASN A 15 -0.92 23.12 9.74
CA ASN A 15 -0.33 22.79 11.03
C ASN A 15 -1.28 22.08 12.00
N ALA A 16 -2.50 21.75 11.57
CA ALA A 16 -3.45 21.07 12.44
C ALA A 16 -2.95 19.70 12.90
N PRO A 17 -3.25 19.31 14.15
CA PRO A 17 -2.98 17.96 14.64
C PRO A 17 -3.82 16.92 13.89
N LEU A 18 -3.34 15.67 13.88
CA LEU A 18 -3.92 14.57 13.08
C LEU A 18 -5.39 14.29 13.40
N HIS A 19 -5.81 14.40 14.67
CA HIS A 19 -7.20 14.17 15.05
C HIS A 19 -8.17 15.22 14.46
N LYS A 20 -7.70 16.44 14.18
CA LYS A 20 -8.48 17.47 13.47
C LYS A 20 -8.49 17.20 11.97
N LYS A 21 -7.33 16.87 11.39
CA LYS A 21 -7.21 16.50 9.96
C LYS A 21 -8.12 15.32 9.60
N ARG A 22 -8.25 14.32 10.48
CA ARG A 22 -9.17 13.19 10.29
C ARG A 22 -10.63 13.63 10.06
N LYS A 23 -11.08 14.70 10.73
CA LYS A 23 -12.46 15.20 10.55
C LYS A 23 -12.66 15.91 9.21
N TRP A 24 -11.60 16.49 8.65
CA TRP A 24 -11.66 17.20 7.37
C TRP A 24 -11.69 16.26 6.16
N ILE A 25 -11.10 15.07 6.29
CA ILE A 25 -11.14 14.02 5.27
C ILE A 25 -12.50 13.32 5.31
N SER A 26 -13.51 14.04 4.85
CA SER A 26 -14.90 13.58 4.75
C SER A 26 -15.38 13.64 3.31
N SER A 27 -16.31 12.76 2.97
CA SER A 27 -16.91 12.66 1.64
C SER A 27 -18.43 12.59 1.76
N HIS A 28 -19.12 12.99 0.69
CA HIS A 28 -20.57 12.97 0.61
C HIS A 28 -21.10 11.55 0.51
N LEU A 29 -22.25 11.29 1.14
CA LEU A 29 -22.96 10.03 1.01
C LEU A 29 -23.83 10.02 -0.26
N ALA A 30 -24.00 8.86 -0.87
CA ALA A 30 -25.05 8.61 -1.86
C ALA A 30 -26.43 8.84 -1.23
N GLU A 31 -27.44 9.15 -2.06
CA GLU A 31 -28.80 9.48 -1.61
C GLU A 31 -29.43 8.38 -0.73
N ASN A 32 -29.24 7.12 -1.11
CA ASN A 32 -29.71 5.96 -0.32
C ASN A 32 -29.16 5.96 1.10
N LEU A 33 -27.87 6.26 1.26
CA LEU A 33 -27.20 6.33 2.56
C LEU A 33 -27.55 7.62 3.30
N LEU A 34 -27.74 8.72 2.58
CA LEU A 34 -28.17 10.00 3.14
C LEU A 34 -29.50 9.85 3.88
N LEU A 35 -30.47 9.19 3.25
CA LEU A 35 -31.79 8.91 3.84
C LEU A 35 -31.70 7.94 5.02
N LYS A 36 -30.88 6.89 4.92
CA LYS A 36 -30.71 5.89 5.98
C LYS A 36 -30.05 6.48 7.24
N TYR A 37 -29.02 7.29 7.07
CA TYR A 37 -28.21 7.80 8.17
C TYR A 37 -28.54 9.24 8.58
N ASP A 38 -29.37 9.96 7.83
CA ASP A 38 -29.67 11.39 8.00
C ASP A 38 -28.40 12.26 8.14
N ARG A 39 -27.36 11.93 7.36
CA ARG A 39 -26.07 12.64 7.36
C ARG A 39 -25.62 12.95 5.96
N ARG A 40 -25.17 14.19 5.75
CA ARG A 40 -24.65 14.65 4.45
C ARG A 40 -23.27 14.11 4.09
N SER A 41 -22.39 13.97 5.08
CA SER A 41 -21.02 13.51 4.88
C SER A 41 -20.47 12.81 6.11
N VAL A 42 -19.52 11.91 5.88
CA VAL A 42 -18.86 11.11 6.93
C VAL A 42 -17.35 11.07 6.65
N PRO A 43 -16.50 11.03 7.69
CA PRO A 43 -15.07 10.79 7.53
C PRO A 43 -14.80 9.45 6.84
N VAL A 44 -13.93 9.49 5.83
CA VAL A 44 -13.66 8.33 4.97
C VAL A 44 -12.77 7.32 5.71
N VAL A 45 -13.08 6.03 5.59
CA VAL A 45 -12.33 4.93 6.23
C VAL A 45 -11.94 3.86 5.21
N LYS A 46 -10.89 3.10 5.52
CA LYS A 46 -10.47 1.94 4.73
C LYS A 46 -11.62 0.94 4.57
N GLY A 47 -11.83 0.46 3.35
CA GLY A 47 -12.90 -0.49 3.02
C GLY A 47 -14.27 0.15 2.72
N ASP A 48 -14.43 1.48 2.84
CA ASP A 48 -15.58 2.14 2.24
C ASP A 48 -15.51 2.00 0.71
N THR A 49 -16.66 1.82 0.04
CA THR A 49 -16.75 1.84 -1.42
C THR A 49 -17.12 3.23 -1.87
N VAL A 50 -16.35 3.77 -2.82
CA VAL A 50 -16.47 5.16 -3.27
C VAL A 50 -16.51 5.25 -4.78
N LYS A 51 -17.32 6.19 -5.26
CA LYS A 51 -17.38 6.66 -6.63
C LYS A 51 -16.58 7.94 -6.79
N ILE A 52 -15.75 8.03 -7.83
CA ILE A 52 -15.03 9.26 -8.15
C ILE A 52 -15.92 10.17 -9.01
N MET A 53 -16.16 11.39 -8.53
CA MET A 53 -17.06 12.34 -9.20
C MET A 53 -16.34 13.30 -10.16
N ARG A 54 -15.07 13.63 -9.91
CA ARG A 54 -14.30 14.62 -10.69
C ARG A 54 -12.90 14.09 -11.04
N GLY A 55 -12.30 14.67 -12.08
CA GLY A 55 -10.95 14.33 -12.55
C GLY A 55 -10.94 13.19 -13.58
N SER A 56 -9.74 12.70 -13.90
CA SER A 56 -9.52 11.70 -14.98
C SER A 56 -10.17 10.35 -14.72
N PHE A 57 -10.37 9.98 -13.45
CA PHE A 57 -10.93 8.69 -13.05
C PHE A 57 -12.43 8.78 -12.71
N ARG A 58 -13.13 9.77 -13.28
CA ARG A 58 -14.56 9.98 -13.02
C ARG A 58 -15.37 8.73 -13.42
N GLY A 59 -16.29 8.34 -12.55
CA GLY A 59 -17.16 7.18 -12.76
C GLY A 59 -16.58 5.87 -12.22
N HIS A 60 -15.29 5.84 -11.87
CA HIS A 60 -14.67 4.68 -11.24
C HIS A 60 -15.24 4.46 -9.84
N GLU A 61 -15.64 3.22 -9.55
CA GLU A 61 -16.24 2.81 -8.28
C GLU A 61 -15.45 1.66 -7.67
N ASP A 62 -14.82 1.88 -6.53
CA ASP A 62 -13.99 0.86 -5.90
C ASP A 62 -13.80 1.10 -4.41
N LYS A 63 -13.20 0.10 -3.74
CA LYS A 63 -12.90 0.16 -2.30
C LYS A 63 -11.69 1.06 -2.02
N ILE A 64 -11.69 1.65 -0.84
CA ILE A 64 -10.55 2.42 -0.34
C ILE A 64 -9.52 1.49 0.29
N VAL A 65 -8.30 1.53 -0.24
CA VAL A 65 -7.16 0.75 0.23
C VAL A 65 -6.50 1.43 1.43
N LYS A 66 -6.27 2.75 1.33
CA LYS A 66 -5.51 3.51 2.32
C LYS A 66 -5.99 4.96 2.42
N VAL A 67 -5.95 5.48 3.64
CA VAL A 67 -6.27 6.88 3.96
C VAL A 67 -5.04 7.55 4.58
N ASN A 68 -4.49 8.55 3.91
CA ASN A 68 -3.31 9.30 4.35
C ASN A 68 -3.77 10.60 5.05
N VAL A 69 -3.78 10.59 6.38
CA VAL A 69 -4.31 11.72 7.18
C VAL A 69 -3.41 12.97 7.14
N ARG A 70 -2.10 12.78 7.00
CA ARG A 70 -1.13 13.89 6.94
C ARG A 70 -1.34 14.75 5.69
N ASP A 71 -1.50 14.08 4.54
CA ASP A 71 -1.61 14.70 3.22
C ASP A 71 -3.06 14.94 2.79
N GLN A 72 -4.03 14.46 3.58
CA GLN A 72 -5.47 14.59 3.33
C GLN A 72 -5.93 13.91 2.03
N THR A 73 -5.28 12.81 1.68
CA THR A 73 -5.54 12.04 0.46
C THR A 73 -5.94 10.60 0.77
N VAL A 74 -6.56 9.98 -0.22
CA VAL A 74 -7.11 8.63 -0.19
C VAL A 74 -6.62 7.90 -1.42
N GLU A 75 -6.28 6.63 -1.26
CA GLU A 75 -5.91 5.70 -2.33
C GLU A 75 -7.09 4.75 -2.57
N VAL A 76 -7.63 4.77 -3.78
CA VAL A 76 -8.75 3.93 -4.23
C VAL A 76 -8.19 2.79 -5.08
N GLU A 77 -8.74 1.60 -4.92
CA GLU A 77 -8.39 0.44 -5.73
C GLU A 77 -8.67 0.70 -7.22
N GLY A 78 -7.84 0.13 -8.12
CA GLY A 78 -7.93 0.38 -9.56
C GLY A 78 -7.40 1.75 -10.03
N VAL A 79 -7.33 2.76 -9.16
CA VAL A 79 -6.86 4.10 -9.52
C VAL A 79 -5.34 4.20 -9.41
N THR A 80 -4.68 3.80 -10.49
CA THR A 80 -3.21 3.78 -10.58
C THR A 80 -2.69 4.61 -11.75
N ILE A 81 -1.45 5.08 -11.61
CA ILE A 81 -0.67 5.73 -12.66
C ILE A 81 0.50 4.80 -13.00
N THR A 82 0.71 4.57 -14.29
CA THR A 82 1.88 3.85 -14.79
C THR A 82 3.07 4.79 -14.88
N THR A 83 4.17 4.44 -14.23
CA THR A 83 5.46 5.14 -14.35
C THR A 83 6.11 4.78 -15.69
N ALA A 84 7.08 5.58 -16.16
CA ALA A 84 7.86 5.29 -17.38
C ALA A 84 8.55 3.90 -17.36
N LYS A 85 8.83 3.36 -16.16
CA LYS A 85 9.39 2.01 -15.97
C LYS A 85 8.34 0.88 -16.02
N GLY A 86 7.07 1.19 -16.28
CA GLY A 86 5.95 0.22 -16.31
C GLY A 86 5.33 -0.11 -14.95
N THR A 87 5.89 0.36 -13.83
CA THR A 87 5.33 0.12 -12.49
C THR A 87 4.07 0.94 -12.24
N LYS A 88 3.04 0.31 -11.65
CA LYS A 88 1.77 0.96 -11.27
C LYS A 88 1.87 1.52 -9.85
N ILE A 89 1.59 2.81 -9.70
CA ILE A 89 1.58 3.51 -8.40
C ILE A 89 0.16 4.03 -8.15
N ALA A 90 -0.34 3.89 -6.92
CA ALA A 90 -1.65 4.42 -6.55
C ALA A 90 -1.69 5.95 -6.69
N LYS A 91 -2.77 6.48 -7.30
CA LYS A 91 -2.96 7.93 -7.41
C LYS A 91 -3.64 8.46 -6.15
N PRO A 92 -3.03 9.42 -5.43
CA PRO A 92 -3.68 10.04 -4.30
C PRO A 92 -4.84 10.93 -4.75
N ILE A 93 -6.02 10.74 -4.16
CA ILE A 93 -7.24 11.51 -4.45
C ILE A 93 -7.73 12.21 -3.18
N HIS A 94 -8.21 13.44 -3.29
CA HIS A 94 -8.80 14.14 -2.15
C HIS A 94 -10.25 13.69 -1.91
N ALA A 95 -10.63 13.48 -0.64
CA ALA A 95 -11.94 12.94 -0.24
C ALA A 95 -13.15 13.75 -0.72
N SER A 96 -13.01 15.07 -0.90
CA SER A 96 -14.09 15.93 -1.42
C SER A 96 -14.50 15.63 -2.86
N THR A 97 -13.68 14.88 -3.60
CA THR A 97 -13.98 14.47 -4.98
C THR A 97 -14.73 13.13 -5.05
N LEU A 98 -14.83 12.45 -3.91
CA LEU A 98 -15.45 11.14 -3.79
C LEU A 98 -16.93 11.28 -3.41
N LEU A 99 -17.70 10.25 -3.71
CA LEU A 99 -19.04 9.99 -3.20
C LEU A 99 -19.09 8.56 -2.65
N ILE A 100 -19.46 8.41 -1.39
CA ILE A 100 -19.51 7.10 -0.73
C ILE A 100 -20.78 6.38 -1.16
N THR A 101 -20.63 5.20 -1.76
CA THR A 101 -21.75 4.34 -2.20
C THR A 101 -22.07 3.25 -1.19
N LYS A 102 -21.07 2.70 -0.50
CA LYS A 102 -21.23 1.72 0.59
C LYS A 102 -20.31 2.04 1.76
N LEU A 103 -20.84 1.92 2.98
CA LEU A 103 -20.09 2.20 4.21
C LEU A 103 -19.58 0.90 4.85
N ASN A 104 -18.36 0.95 5.38
CA ASN A 104 -17.85 -0.05 6.29
C ASN A 104 -18.32 0.24 7.73
N VAL A 105 -19.13 -0.64 8.31
CA VAL A 105 -19.78 -0.49 9.64
C VAL A 105 -19.21 -1.48 10.69
N THR A 106 -18.14 -2.18 10.32
CA THR A 106 -17.42 -3.14 11.16
C THR A 106 -16.99 -2.53 12.50
N ASP A 107 -16.51 -1.29 12.51
CA ASP A 107 -16.05 -0.60 13.71
C ASP A 107 -17.21 -0.11 14.60
N LYS A 108 -17.19 -0.51 15.88
CA LYS A 108 -18.16 -0.11 16.91
C LYS A 108 -18.21 1.41 17.10
N TRP A 109 -17.07 2.11 17.15
CA TRP A 109 -17.06 3.56 17.40
C TRP A 109 -17.59 4.37 16.22
N ARG A 110 -17.30 3.92 14.99
CA ARG A 110 -17.89 4.49 13.76
C ARG A 110 -19.40 4.30 13.76
N ARG A 111 -19.87 3.09 14.10
CA ARG A 111 -21.30 2.77 14.19
C ARG A 111 -22.04 3.64 15.19
N GLN A 112 -21.49 3.80 16.40
CA GLN A 112 -22.09 4.65 17.44
C GLN A 112 -22.27 6.10 16.97
N LYS A 113 -21.31 6.63 16.18
CA LYS A 113 -21.44 7.97 15.60
C LYS A 113 -22.49 8.06 14.51
N LEU A 114 -22.60 7.03 13.66
CA LEU A 114 -23.62 6.96 12.62
C LEU A 114 -25.03 6.80 13.20
N GLN A 115 -25.17 6.10 14.33
CA GLN A 115 -26.44 5.93 15.05
C GLN A 115 -26.89 7.19 15.81
N SER A 116 -25.99 8.17 16.01
CA SER A 116 -26.30 9.35 16.82
C SER A 116 -27.35 10.22 16.11
N GLY A 117 -28.52 10.38 16.73
CA GLY A 117 -29.64 11.16 16.21
C GLY A 117 -30.67 10.37 15.40
N LEU A 118 -30.53 9.05 15.26
CA LEU A 118 -31.48 8.20 14.53
C LEU A 118 -32.52 7.54 15.45
N SER A 119 -33.64 7.10 14.84
CA SER A 119 -34.66 6.26 15.45
C SER A 119 -34.12 4.87 15.82
N GLU A 120 -34.78 4.20 16.77
CA GLU A 120 -34.36 2.87 17.24
C GLU A 120 -34.43 1.78 16.17
N THR A 121 -35.34 1.91 15.21
CA THR A 121 -35.47 1.00 14.07
C THR A 121 -34.23 1.04 13.17
N ALA A 122 -33.82 2.24 12.77
CA ALA A 122 -32.61 2.42 11.96
C ALA A 122 -31.35 1.95 12.69
N LYS A 123 -31.26 2.14 14.01
CA LYS A 123 -30.13 1.61 14.81
C LYS A 123 -30.03 0.09 14.74
N LYS A 124 -31.16 -0.63 14.86
CA LYS A 124 -31.21 -2.09 14.76
C LYS A 124 -30.81 -2.58 13.37
N GLU A 125 -31.23 -1.88 12.31
CA GLU A 125 -30.82 -2.21 10.93
C GLU A 125 -29.31 -2.06 10.73
N ILE A 126 -28.73 -0.98 11.24
CA ILE A 126 -27.28 -0.73 11.16
C ILE A 126 -26.51 -1.80 11.94
N GLU A 127 -27.02 -2.26 13.09
CA GLU A 127 -26.41 -3.33 13.86
C GLU A 127 -26.45 -4.67 13.13
N LYS A 128 -27.57 -5.01 12.50
CA LYS A 128 -27.72 -6.22 11.68
C LYS A 128 -26.74 -6.21 10.51
N GLU A 129 -26.72 -5.14 9.71
CA GLU A 129 -25.81 -4.98 8.56
C GLU A 129 -24.35 -5.20 8.98
N ALA A 130 -23.99 -4.68 10.15
CA ALA A 130 -22.63 -4.75 10.60
C ALA A 130 -22.25 -6.11 11.22
N VAL A 131 -23.21 -6.84 11.79
CA VAL A 131 -23.01 -8.25 12.17
C VAL A 131 -22.85 -9.11 10.90
N GLU A 132 -23.61 -8.84 9.84
CA GLU A 132 -23.46 -9.50 8.55
C GLU A 132 -22.08 -9.21 7.94
N GLN A 133 -21.64 -7.96 7.91
CA GLN A 133 -20.29 -7.60 7.44
C GLN A 133 -19.19 -8.31 8.26
N LEU A 134 -19.34 -8.42 9.59
CA LEU A 134 -18.39 -9.13 10.43
C LEU A 134 -18.33 -10.63 10.12
N LYS A 135 -19.48 -11.27 9.88
CA LYS A 135 -19.55 -12.69 9.49
C LYS A 135 -18.86 -12.93 8.14
N VAL A 136 -19.17 -12.12 7.14
CA VAL A 136 -18.53 -12.20 5.81
C VAL A 136 -17.01 -12.03 5.93
N MET A 137 -16.55 -11.05 6.73
CA MET A 137 -15.12 -10.86 6.97
C MET A 137 -14.46 -12.03 7.71
N GLU A 138 -15.19 -12.71 8.60
CA GLU A 138 -14.68 -13.89 9.31
C GLU A 138 -14.59 -15.11 8.39
N GLU A 139 -15.57 -15.30 7.50
CA GLU A 139 -15.58 -16.33 6.46
C GLU A 139 -14.45 -16.11 5.45
N GLU A 140 -14.27 -14.87 4.95
CA GLU A 140 -13.16 -14.52 4.06
C GLU A 140 -11.79 -14.78 4.72
N LYS A 141 -11.66 -14.50 6.02
CA LYS A 141 -10.43 -14.79 6.78
C LYS A 141 -10.19 -16.29 6.95
N LYS A 142 -11.24 -17.07 7.27
CA LYS A 142 -11.13 -18.53 7.40
C LYS A 142 -10.74 -19.16 6.07
N ALA A 143 -11.38 -18.75 4.97
CA ALA A 143 -11.04 -19.21 3.63
C ALA A 143 -9.60 -18.82 3.23
N ALA A 144 -9.15 -17.60 3.57
CA ALA A 144 -7.77 -17.18 3.32
C ALA A 144 -6.75 -17.97 4.16
N GLU A 145 -7.09 -18.32 5.41
CA GLU A 145 -6.24 -19.17 6.27
C GLU A 145 -6.20 -20.62 5.78
N GLU A 146 -7.32 -21.17 5.32
CA GLU A 146 -7.38 -22.50 4.69
C GLU A 146 -6.57 -22.53 3.39
N ALA A 147 -6.68 -21.51 2.55
CA ALA A 147 -5.89 -21.38 1.33
C ALA A 147 -4.39 -21.22 1.64
N ALA A 148 -4.02 -20.47 2.68
CA ALA A 148 -2.63 -20.35 3.11
C ALA A 148 -2.08 -21.67 3.64
N LYS A 149 -2.86 -22.41 4.45
CA LYS A 149 -2.48 -23.76 4.92
C LYS A 149 -2.38 -24.75 3.77
N ALA A 150 -3.23 -24.65 2.75
CA ALA A 150 -3.15 -25.48 1.54
C ALA A 150 -1.90 -25.15 0.72
N GLU A 151 -1.57 -23.87 0.53
CA GLU A 151 -0.32 -23.45 -0.12
C GLU A 151 0.93 -23.91 0.65
N GLU A 152 0.89 -23.87 1.99
CA GLU A 152 1.99 -24.30 2.83
C GLU A 152 2.20 -25.81 2.76
N LYS A 153 1.11 -26.60 2.80
CA LYS A 153 1.15 -28.05 2.56
C LYS A 153 1.68 -28.41 1.17
N LEU A 154 1.28 -27.67 0.12
CA LEU A 154 1.79 -27.87 -1.24
C LEU A 154 3.29 -27.48 -1.36
N LYS A 155 3.75 -26.49 -0.58
CA LYS A 155 5.18 -26.11 -0.50
C LYS A 155 6.01 -27.12 0.31
N GLU A 156 5.41 -27.79 1.29
CA GLU A 156 6.04 -28.88 2.05
C GLU A 156 6.10 -30.18 1.25
N GLU A 157 5.03 -30.56 0.54
CA GLU A 157 5.00 -31.75 -0.35
C GLU A 157 5.92 -31.59 -1.57
N ALA A 158 6.18 -30.36 -2.04
CA ALA A 158 7.18 -30.09 -3.07
C ALA A 158 8.64 -30.13 -2.54
N LYS A 159 8.86 -30.25 -1.23
CA LYS A 159 10.19 -30.21 -0.59
C LYS A 159 10.80 -31.58 -0.28
N GLU A 160 10.03 -32.67 -0.18
CA GLU A 160 10.56 -34.04 -0.11
C GLU A 160 9.59 -35.01 -0.84
N PRO A 161 10.03 -35.82 -1.84
CA PRO A 161 11.30 -36.56 -1.81
C PRO A 161 12.15 -36.51 -3.11
N THR A 162 13.44 -36.21 -2.96
CA THR A 162 14.54 -36.83 -3.73
C THR A 162 15.64 -37.25 -2.74
N LYS A 163 15.38 -38.30 -1.97
CA LYS A 163 16.37 -38.96 -1.10
C LYS A 163 16.49 -40.44 -1.48
N GLU A 164 16.74 -40.73 -2.75
CA GLU A 164 17.12 -42.09 -3.21
C GLU A 164 18.18 -42.08 -4.34
N LYS A 165 18.93 -40.98 -4.55
CA LYS A 165 20.01 -40.96 -5.58
C LYS A 165 21.40 -40.54 -5.11
N GLU A 166 21.63 -40.43 -3.80
CA GLU A 166 22.93 -40.00 -3.27
C GLU A 166 23.76 -41.10 -2.60
N THR A 167 23.27 -42.34 -2.52
CA THR A 167 23.98 -43.44 -1.81
C THR A 167 24.86 -44.34 -2.69
N GLU A 168 24.95 -44.12 -4.01
CA GLU A 168 25.78 -44.97 -4.89
C GLU A 168 27.14 -44.38 -5.28
N LYS A 169 27.50 -43.16 -4.83
CA LYS A 169 28.73 -42.48 -5.30
C LYS A 169 29.92 -42.48 -4.33
N THR A 170 29.85 -43.15 -3.19
CA THR A 170 30.90 -43.09 -2.14
C THR A 170 31.69 -44.38 -1.92
N LEU A 171 31.55 -45.42 -2.75
CA LEU A 171 32.22 -46.71 -2.49
C LEU A 171 33.20 -47.24 -3.57
N GLU A 172 33.50 -46.52 -4.67
CA GLU A 172 34.28 -47.12 -5.77
C GLU A 172 35.60 -46.43 -6.20
N LYS A 173 36.17 -45.48 -5.46
CA LYS A 173 37.48 -44.90 -5.87
C LYS A 173 38.47 -44.68 -4.73
N GLU A 174 38.89 -45.77 -4.11
CA GLU A 174 40.22 -45.89 -3.51
C GLU A 174 40.79 -47.29 -3.79
N THR A 175 41.35 -47.51 -4.99
CA THR A 175 42.43 -48.48 -5.22
C THR A 175 43.08 -48.26 -6.61
N ILE A 176 44.41 -48.06 -6.58
CA ILE A 176 45.44 -48.32 -7.62
C ILE A 176 45.88 -47.11 -8.50
N GLU A 177 47.16 -46.76 -8.37
CA GLU A 177 47.94 -45.78 -9.16
C GLU A 177 48.41 -46.36 -10.54
N PRO A 178 49.35 -45.75 -11.30
CA PRO A 178 49.14 -44.87 -12.47
C PRO A 178 49.69 -45.46 -13.79
N GLU A 179 49.31 -44.95 -14.97
CA GLU A 179 50.11 -45.13 -16.21
C GLU A 179 49.79 -44.11 -17.33
N GLU A 180 50.92 -43.68 -17.92
CA GLU A 180 51.34 -42.86 -19.06
C GLU A 180 50.44 -42.33 -20.20
N GLU A 181 51.08 -41.41 -20.93
CA GLU A 181 50.76 -40.53 -22.06
C GLU A 181 50.01 -41.14 -23.27
N ILE A 182 49.37 -40.27 -24.10
CA ILE A 182 49.57 -40.11 -25.58
C ILE A 182 48.37 -39.43 -26.31
N VAL A 183 48.59 -38.15 -26.69
CA VAL A 183 48.47 -37.56 -28.05
C VAL A 183 47.13 -37.05 -28.65
N LYS A 184 47.29 -35.89 -29.33
CA LYS A 184 46.51 -35.15 -30.37
C LYS A 184 45.52 -34.09 -29.86
N GLU A 185 45.84 -32.78 -29.83
CA GLU A 185 46.38 -31.85 -30.84
C GLU A 185 45.35 -31.44 -31.92
N THR A 186 45.39 -30.14 -32.28
CA THR A 186 44.60 -29.36 -33.25
C THR A 186 43.26 -28.83 -32.71
N THR A 187 42.91 -27.54 -32.77
CA THR A 187 43.27 -26.47 -33.70
C THR A 187 43.29 -25.09 -33.05
N GLU A 188 44.29 -24.31 -33.42
CA GLU A 188 44.43 -22.88 -33.23
C GLU A 188 43.32 -22.07 -33.93
N LYS A 189 42.92 -20.93 -33.35
CA LYS A 189 42.91 -19.64 -34.07
C LYS A 189 42.90 -18.45 -33.09
N LYS A 190 43.95 -17.65 -33.27
CA LYS A 190 44.36 -16.39 -32.64
C LYS A 190 43.66 -15.19 -33.32
N ILE A 191 43.86 -13.99 -32.74
CA ILE A 191 43.67 -12.60 -33.26
C ILE A 191 42.42 -11.94 -32.60
N GLU A 192 42.47 -10.81 -31.88
CA GLU A 192 43.47 -9.73 -31.74
C GLU A 192 43.26 -8.91 -30.44
N GLU A 193 44.26 -8.09 -30.13
CA GLU A 193 44.56 -7.43 -28.86
C GLU A 193 43.98 -5.99 -28.73
N GLN A 194 44.05 -5.45 -27.51
CA GLN A 194 43.35 -4.31 -26.90
C GLN A 194 43.73 -2.89 -27.42
N PRO A 195 43.14 -1.77 -26.91
CA PRO A 195 43.74 -1.15 -25.71
C PRO A 195 42.81 -0.37 -24.73
N LYS A 196 43.41 -0.16 -23.54
CA LYS A 196 43.00 0.56 -22.32
C LYS A 196 42.39 1.97 -22.49
N LYS A 197 41.44 2.34 -21.60
CA LYS A 197 41.33 3.71 -21.04
C LYS A 197 40.89 3.70 -19.55
N LYS A 198 41.69 4.35 -18.71
CA LYS A 198 41.38 4.80 -17.33
C LYS A 198 40.63 6.14 -17.39
N SER A 199 39.60 6.33 -16.57
CA SER A 199 39.14 7.63 -16.05
C SER A 199 38.29 7.42 -14.79
N THR A 200 38.91 7.52 -13.61
CA THR A 200 38.83 8.66 -12.65
C THR A 200 37.49 8.83 -11.92
N ALA A 201 37.56 8.56 -10.61
CA ALA A 201 36.50 8.74 -9.62
C ALA A 201 36.07 10.20 -9.48
N LYS A 202 34.76 10.47 -9.48
CA LYS A 202 34.19 11.79 -9.16
C LYS A 202 34.00 11.92 -7.64
N LYS A 203 34.80 12.80 -7.05
CA LYS A 203 34.64 13.40 -5.70
C LYS A 203 33.32 14.18 -5.63
N THR A 204 32.54 13.95 -4.58
CA THR A 204 31.40 14.78 -4.16
C THR A 204 31.89 16.03 -3.43
N PRO A 205 31.46 17.26 -3.76
CA PRO A 205 31.79 18.44 -2.98
C PRO A 205 30.89 18.54 -1.72
N SER A 206 31.56 18.65 -0.57
CA SER A 206 30.98 18.98 0.74
C SER A 206 30.39 20.40 0.74
N LYS A 207 29.11 20.54 1.10
CA LYS A 207 28.50 21.85 1.39
C LYS A 207 28.91 22.32 2.79
N ASN A 208 29.74 23.36 2.83
CA ASN A 208 29.94 24.19 4.03
C ASN A 208 28.62 24.88 4.41
N ILE A 209 28.11 24.60 5.60
CA ILE A 209 27.05 25.37 6.25
C ILE A 209 27.75 26.32 7.22
N ALA A 210 27.92 27.58 6.79
CA ALA A 210 28.30 28.65 7.68
C ALA A 210 27.13 28.94 8.64
N LYS A 211 27.35 28.67 9.94
CA LYS A 211 26.53 29.21 11.04
C LYS A 211 26.54 30.74 10.93
N LYS A 212 25.39 31.34 10.67
CA LYS A 212 25.18 32.78 10.89
C LYS A 212 24.43 32.92 12.21
N GLU A 213 25.18 33.30 13.24
CA GLU A 213 24.68 33.68 14.55
C GLU A 213 23.66 34.81 14.38
N LYS A 214 22.47 34.63 14.97
CA LYS A 214 21.51 35.71 15.17
C LYS A 214 22.01 36.54 16.35
N LYS A 215 22.47 37.76 16.06
CA LYS A 215 22.58 38.81 17.08
C LYS A 215 21.18 39.31 17.45
N GLU A 216 20.99 39.43 18.75
CA GLU A 216 19.86 40.01 19.47
C GLU A 216 19.66 41.49 19.08
N GLY A 217 18.41 41.96 19.20
CA GLY A 217 18.05 43.36 19.00
C GLY A 217 16.55 43.55 18.77
N GLU A 218 15.77 43.48 19.85
CA GLU A 218 14.56 44.30 20.06
C GLU A 218 14.99 45.76 20.31
N PRO A 219 14.12 46.79 20.21
CA PRO A 219 12.64 46.80 20.31
C PRO A 219 11.86 46.97 18.99
#